data_AF-A0A356JZN6-F1
#
_entry.id   AF-A0A356JZN6-F1
#
_cell.length_a   1.000
_cell.length_b   1.000
_cell.length_c   1.000
_cell.angle_alpha   90.00
_cell.angle_beta   90.00
_cell.angle_gamma   90.00
#
_symmetry.space_group_name_H-M   'P 1'
#
loop_
_entity.id
_entity.type
_entity.pdbx_description
1 polymer ?
#
loop_
_entity_poly.entity_id
_entity_poly.type
_entity_poly.pdbx_seq_one_letter_code
_entity_poly.pdbx_strand_id
1 'polypeptide(L)'
;MKAKKFFLAYFVALVLFLPNSFSQAKQTQSKNGRAISFVPKFELKINEKGMPGAVSGKSALCEINSVVYEPKGPLEQDTFFYATVTYKATGENYFTEQTKTSPLNKTEAKIIKGGKKTLVVKYTRTKTQKDEESKAEKRNIKQEREIEKAKTLASGDSAQEQWKGAPAILRQTPFEFEGGNGTVENPFLIKTPEQLNSIRFGLDFHYKLISDINLSKWGNWIPIGGTPSYGGSHGGQTYQKADEGGGRFTGSLDGNGHVISGMTIIDHRDDIFMGTNEAERSYALFAEMIAPKDFRQKQNGFIKNLGIVNYTIDVSYTNLKYKCTLNAAALSTSAASRTFENCYSSGGKIKIRTSREDEEETFVTIYAGGLVSSAIHTKIINCYNTSPAIITTSDTDYINTQIGSKR
;
A
#
# COMPACT_ATOMS: atom_id res chain seq x y z
N MET A 1 -28.52 37.33 49.31
CA MET A 1 -29.73 37.22 48.47
C MET A 1 -29.40 36.42 47.21
N LYS A 2 -30.14 35.31 47.03
CA LYS A 2 -30.44 34.52 45.82
C LYS A 2 -29.32 34.08 44.86
N ALA A 3 -29.19 32.75 44.81
CA ALA A 3 -28.61 31.91 43.77
C ALA A 3 -29.43 31.90 42.47
N LYS A 4 -28.79 31.56 41.33
CA LYS A 4 -28.97 30.28 40.62
C LYS A 4 -28.17 30.25 39.31
N LYS A 5 -27.39 29.19 39.15
CA LYS A 5 -26.66 28.77 37.94
C LYS A 5 -27.64 28.13 36.94
N PHE A 6 -27.48 28.40 35.65
CA PHE A 6 -28.13 27.66 34.57
C PHE A 6 -27.35 26.37 34.29
N PHE A 7 -28.04 25.23 34.35
CA PHE A 7 -27.61 23.92 33.89
C PHE A 7 -28.63 23.47 32.83
N LEU A 8 -28.17 23.12 31.63
CA LEU A 8 -29.00 22.53 30.59
C LEU A 8 -28.86 21.01 30.71
N ALA A 9 -29.96 20.32 31.05
CA ALA A 9 -30.01 18.88 31.22
C ALA A 9 -30.99 18.23 30.24
N TYR A 10 -30.54 17.10 29.71
CA TYR A 10 -31.24 16.05 28.97
C TYR A 10 -32.62 15.68 29.54
N PHE A 11 -33.56 15.32 28.66
CA PHE A 11 -34.64 14.38 29.04
C PHE A 11 -34.99 13.43 27.90
N VAL A 12 -34.78 12.14 28.17
CA VAL A 12 -35.29 10.98 27.45
C VAL A 12 -36.69 10.68 28.01
N ALA A 13 -37.67 10.38 27.16
CA ALA A 13 -38.93 9.77 27.59
C ALA A 13 -39.30 8.62 26.66
N LEU A 14 -39.44 7.44 27.28
CA LEU A 14 -39.86 6.17 26.74
C LEU A 14 -41.25 5.88 27.31
N VAL A 15 -42.26 5.61 26.47
CA VAL A 15 -43.54 5.02 26.92
C VAL A 15 -43.99 3.96 25.92
N LEU A 16 -44.35 2.81 26.47
CA LEU A 16 -44.69 1.52 25.86
C LEU A 16 -46.19 1.42 25.48
N PHE A 17 -46.46 0.65 24.40
CA PHE A 17 -47.54 -0.35 24.14
C PHE A 17 -48.86 -0.29 24.96
N LEU A 18 -50.09 -0.50 24.42
CA LEU A 18 -50.58 -1.54 23.49
C LEU A 18 -52.13 -1.32 23.22
N PRO A 19 -52.85 -2.24 22.54
CA PRO A 19 -53.52 -2.07 21.25
C PRO A 19 -54.99 -1.57 21.31
N ASN A 20 -55.57 -1.19 20.16
CA ASN A 20 -57.00 -1.36 19.96
C ASN A 20 -57.36 -1.70 18.51
N SER A 21 -58.06 -2.82 18.39
CA SER A 21 -58.58 -3.43 17.19
C SER A 21 -59.82 -2.68 16.71
N PHE A 22 -59.85 -2.23 15.46
CA PHE A 22 -61.11 -2.02 14.75
C PHE A 22 -61.05 -2.68 13.37
N SER A 23 -62.10 -3.46 13.13
CA SER A 23 -62.31 -4.38 12.03
C SER A 23 -62.91 -3.69 10.81
N GLN A 24 -62.57 -4.24 9.64
CA GLN A 24 -63.24 -4.12 8.33
C GLN A 24 -63.25 -2.78 7.59
N ALA A 25 -62.39 -2.70 6.58
CA ALA A 25 -62.89 -2.68 5.21
C ALA A 25 -61.96 -3.52 4.32
N LYS A 26 -62.50 -4.67 3.88
CA LYS A 26 -61.93 -5.52 2.82
C LYS A 26 -61.94 -4.68 1.54
N GLN A 27 -60.89 -3.92 1.26
CA GLN A 27 -60.66 -3.42 -0.09
C GLN A 27 -60.21 -4.62 -0.93
N THR A 28 -61.18 -5.18 -1.64
CA THR A 28 -61.00 -6.05 -2.80
C THR A 28 -59.91 -5.46 -3.69
N GLN A 29 -58.71 -6.02 -3.61
CA GLN A 29 -57.67 -5.77 -4.61
C GLN A 29 -58.24 -6.17 -5.97
N SER A 30 -58.29 -5.18 -6.85
CA SER A 30 -58.50 -5.34 -8.29
C SER A 30 -57.68 -6.53 -8.80
N LYS A 31 -58.37 -7.55 -9.33
CA LYS A 31 -57.81 -8.64 -10.13
C LYS A 31 -57.43 -8.11 -11.51
N ASN A 32 -56.39 -7.27 -11.53
CA ASN A 32 -55.71 -6.88 -12.76
C ASN A 32 -54.21 -7.07 -12.51
N GLY A 33 -53.63 -8.07 -13.16
CA GLY A 33 -52.21 -8.39 -13.03
C GLY A 33 -51.27 -7.21 -13.31
N ARG A 34 -50.05 -7.28 -12.78
CA ARG A 34 -49.05 -6.20 -12.90
C ARG A 34 -48.17 -6.38 -14.13
N ALA A 35 -47.83 -5.27 -14.77
CA ALA A 35 -46.82 -5.23 -15.83
C ALA A 35 -45.42 -5.47 -15.24
N ILE A 36 -44.61 -6.29 -15.92
CA ILE A 36 -43.26 -6.65 -15.49
C ILE A 36 -42.25 -5.71 -16.13
N SER A 37 -41.68 -4.79 -15.36
CA SER A 37 -40.70 -3.82 -15.88
C SER A 37 -39.30 -4.41 -16.07
N PHE A 38 -38.91 -5.38 -15.23
CA PHE A 38 -37.61 -6.04 -15.30
C PHE A 38 -37.74 -7.54 -15.04
N VAL A 39 -37.03 -8.35 -15.82
CA VAL A 39 -36.80 -9.76 -15.45
C VAL A 39 -35.77 -9.88 -14.32
N PRO A 40 -35.79 -10.98 -13.55
CA PRO A 40 -34.81 -11.24 -12.52
C PRO A 40 -33.37 -11.10 -13.03
N LYS A 41 -32.48 -10.70 -12.12
CA LYS A 41 -31.03 -10.69 -12.39
C LYS A 41 -30.59 -12.09 -12.80
N PHE A 42 -29.82 -12.21 -13.87
CA PHE A 42 -29.39 -13.49 -14.42
C PHE A 42 -27.89 -13.47 -14.73
N GLU A 43 -27.19 -14.51 -14.28
CA GLU A 43 -25.74 -14.64 -14.38
C GLU A 43 -25.36 -15.99 -15.00
N LEU A 44 -24.53 -15.98 -16.06
CA LEU A 44 -23.96 -17.20 -16.64
C LEU A 44 -22.66 -17.60 -15.93
N LYS A 45 -22.51 -18.88 -15.58
CA LYS A 45 -21.31 -19.45 -14.96
C LYS A 45 -20.95 -20.79 -15.57
N ILE A 46 -19.70 -21.18 -15.42
CA ILE A 46 -19.25 -22.57 -15.59
C ILE A 46 -18.89 -23.06 -14.18
N ASN A 47 -19.40 -24.23 -13.79
CA ASN A 47 -19.08 -24.80 -12.48
C ASN A 47 -17.73 -25.54 -12.48
N GLU A 48 -17.29 -26.02 -11.32
CA GLU A 48 -16.01 -26.73 -11.15
C GLU A 48 -15.88 -28.00 -12.02
N LYS A 49 -16.99 -28.54 -12.55
CA LYS A 49 -17.02 -29.70 -13.45
C LYS A 49 -17.07 -29.30 -14.93
N GLY A 50 -16.86 -28.03 -15.26
CA GLY A 50 -16.93 -27.51 -16.62
C GLY A 50 -18.35 -27.36 -17.17
N MET A 51 -19.41 -27.59 -16.40
CA MET A 51 -20.77 -27.52 -16.92
C MET A 51 -21.30 -26.08 -16.92
N PRO A 52 -21.93 -25.60 -18.02
CA PRO A 52 -22.57 -24.31 -18.05
C PRO A 52 -23.79 -24.31 -17.12
N GLY A 53 -23.93 -23.23 -16.36
CA GLY A 53 -24.98 -23.03 -15.38
C GLY A 53 -25.36 -21.56 -15.28
N ALA A 54 -26.39 -21.29 -14.50
CA ALA A 54 -26.85 -19.94 -14.27
C ALA A 54 -27.36 -19.75 -12.85
N VAL A 55 -27.17 -18.53 -12.35
CA VAL A 55 -27.76 -18.07 -11.09
C VAL A 55 -28.76 -16.97 -11.44
N SER A 56 -30.01 -17.15 -10.99
CA SER A 56 -31.06 -16.16 -11.14
C SER A 56 -31.53 -15.65 -9.79
N GLY A 57 -31.81 -14.35 -9.71
CA GLY A 57 -32.57 -13.79 -8.59
C GLY A 57 -33.99 -14.35 -8.52
N LYS A 58 -34.65 -14.16 -7.36
CA LYS A 58 -36.07 -14.47 -7.17
C LYS A 58 -36.94 -13.28 -7.62
N SER A 59 -38.09 -13.56 -8.22
CA SER A 59 -39.14 -12.57 -8.50
C SER A 59 -40.50 -13.17 -8.21
N ALA A 60 -41.37 -12.38 -7.59
CA ALA A 60 -42.77 -12.77 -7.37
C ALA A 60 -43.63 -12.61 -8.64
N LEU A 61 -43.12 -11.94 -9.69
CA LEU A 61 -43.88 -11.57 -10.89
C LEU A 61 -43.64 -12.48 -12.09
N CYS A 62 -42.49 -13.15 -12.15
CA CYS A 62 -42.16 -14.12 -13.17
C CYS A 62 -41.12 -15.12 -12.68
N GLU A 63 -41.12 -16.29 -13.30
CA GLU A 63 -40.22 -17.40 -13.03
C GLU A 63 -39.49 -17.83 -14.30
N ILE A 64 -38.39 -18.57 -14.13
CA ILE A 64 -37.70 -19.21 -15.24
C ILE A 64 -38.42 -20.52 -15.56
N ASN A 65 -38.97 -20.61 -16.77
CA ASN A 65 -39.63 -21.80 -17.28
C ASN A 65 -38.63 -22.78 -17.90
N SER A 66 -37.60 -22.28 -18.59
CA SER A 66 -36.56 -23.13 -19.17
C SER A 66 -35.26 -22.37 -19.40
N VAL A 67 -34.13 -23.08 -19.33
CA VAL A 67 -32.81 -22.59 -19.74
C VAL A 67 -32.19 -23.60 -20.69
N VAL A 68 -31.76 -23.15 -21.87
CA VAL A 68 -31.07 -23.97 -22.87
C VAL A 68 -29.68 -23.41 -23.10
N TYR A 69 -28.65 -24.20 -22.82
CA TYR A 69 -27.25 -23.83 -23.01
C TYR A 69 -26.71 -24.36 -24.34
N GLU A 70 -25.91 -23.55 -25.01
CA GLU A 70 -25.18 -23.92 -26.22
C GLU A 70 -23.74 -23.39 -26.14
N PRO A 71 -22.70 -24.25 -26.31
CA PRO A 71 -22.78 -25.70 -26.57
C PRO A 71 -23.29 -26.51 -25.36
N LYS A 72 -23.78 -27.72 -25.61
CA LYS A 72 -24.15 -28.68 -24.55
C LYS A 72 -22.91 -29.45 -24.08
N GLY A 73 -22.83 -29.74 -22.79
CA GLY A 73 -21.77 -30.56 -22.19
C GLY A 73 -20.70 -29.75 -21.46
N PRO A 74 -19.61 -30.40 -21.03
CA PRO A 74 -18.49 -29.73 -20.37
C PRO A 74 -17.82 -28.74 -21.32
N LEU A 75 -17.50 -27.57 -20.80
CA LEU A 75 -16.84 -26.46 -21.46
C LEU A 75 -15.58 -26.09 -20.67
N GLU A 76 -14.52 -25.71 -21.38
CA GLU A 76 -13.36 -25.07 -20.75
C GLU A 76 -13.79 -23.71 -20.17
N GLN A 77 -13.12 -23.26 -19.12
CA GLN A 77 -13.51 -22.10 -18.30
C GLN A 77 -13.66 -20.79 -19.11
N ASP A 78 -12.97 -20.71 -20.26
CA ASP A 78 -12.90 -19.56 -21.17
C ASP A 78 -13.64 -19.77 -22.50
N THR A 79 -14.46 -20.81 -22.60
CA THR A 79 -15.25 -21.10 -23.80
C THR A 79 -16.41 -20.11 -23.94
N PHE A 80 -16.66 -19.64 -25.17
CA PHE A 80 -17.88 -18.90 -25.48
C PHE A 80 -19.10 -19.81 -25.37
N PHE A 81 -20.09 -19.39 -24.60
CA PHE A 81 -21.40 -20.04 -24.57
C PHE A 81 -22.50 -19.02 -24.34
N TYR A 82 -23.70 -19.41 -24.69
CA TYR A 82 -24.89 -18.62 -24.44
C TYR A 82 -25.98 -19.49 -23.83
N ALA A 83 -26.91 -18.84 -23.13
CA ALA A 83 -28.13 -19.46 -22.66
C ALA A 83 -29.34 -18.75 -23.24
N THR A 84 -30.27 -19.53 -23.77
CA THR A 84 -31.61 -19.04 -24.10
C THR A 84 -32.51 -19.32 -22.91
N VAL A 85 -33.01 -18.26 -22.27
CA VAL A 85 -33.84 -18.32 -21.07
C VAL A 85 -35.26 -17.92 -21.42
N THR A 86 -36.21 -18.77 -21.05
CA THR A 86 -37.64 -18.49 -21.19
C THR A 86 -38.20 -18.14 -19.82
N TYR A 87 -38.66 -16.90 -19.66
CA TYR A 87 -39.38 -16.44 -18.48
C TYR A 87 -40.89 -16.59 -18.70
N LYS A 88 -41.60 -16.98 -17.64
CA LYS A 88 -43.06 -17.09 -17.61
C LYS A 88 -43.62 -16.17 -16.53
N ALA A 89 -44.62 -15.36 -16.87
CA ALA A 89 -45.28 -14.49 -15.91
C ALA A 89 -46.13 -15.32 -14.94
N THR A 90 -46.06 -15.01 -13.64
CA THR A 90 -46.82 -15.71 -12.60
C THR A 90 -48.22 -15.10 -12.46
N GLY A 91 -49.24 -15.94 -12.29
CA GLY A 91 -50.63 -15.50 -12.11
C GLY A 91 -51.12 -14.57 -13.22
N GLU A 92 -51.73 -13.45 -12.84
CA GLU A 92 -52.29 -12.47 -13.77
C GLU A 92 -51.24 -11.51 -14.36
N ASN A 93 -49.99 -11.49 -13.87
CA ASN A 93 -48.92 -10.58 -14.33
C ASN A 93 -48.58 -10.78 -15.82
N TYR A 94 -47.96 -9.77 -16.44
CA TYR A 94 -47.62 -9.83 -17.87
C TYR A 94 -46.39 -8.99 -18.25
N PHE A 95 -45.69 -9.40 -19.31
CA PHE A 95 -44.59 -8.65 -19.92
C PHE A 95 -45.12 -7.61 -20.91
N THR A 96 -44.33 -6.55 -21.13
CA THR A 96 -44.61 -5.48 -22.10
C THR A 96 -43.40 -5.23 -22.99
N GLU A 97 -43.55 -4.40 -24.02
CA GLU A 97 -42.44 -3.99 -24.88
C GLU A 97 -41.38 -3.17 -24.11
N GLN A 98 -41.77 -2.56 -22.98
CA GLN A 98 -40.87 -1.81 -22.11
C GLN A 98 -40.16 -2.71 -21.08
N THR A 99 -40.44 -4.02 -21.04
CA THR A 99 -39.73 -4.94 -20.14
C THR A 99 -38.24 -4.95 -20.48
N LYS A 100 -37.39 -4.68 -19.49
CA LYS A 100 -35.93 -4.67 -19.63
C LYS A 100 -35.27 -5.91 -19.03
N THR A 101 -34.08 -6.22 -19.53
CA THR A 101 -33.22 -7.29 -19.01
C THR A 101 -32.30 -6.77 -17.92
N SER A 102 -31.91 -7.66 -16.99
CA SER A 102 -31.00 -7.36 -15.89
C SER A 102 -29.81 -8.32 -15.87
N PRO A 103 -28.95 -8.35 -16.91
CA PRO A 103 -27.79 -9.24 -16.91
C PRO A 103 -26.79 -8.86 -15.81
N LEU A 104 -26.09 -9.86 -15.29
CA LEU A 104 -24.95 -9.71 -14.36
C LEU A 104 -23.64 -10.17 -15.00
N ASN A 105 -22.51 -9.72 -14.43
CA ASN A 105 -21.16 -10.16 -14.76
C ASN A 105 -20.86 -10.27 -16.27
N LYS A 106 -20.82 -9.12 -16.95
CA LYS A 106 -20.41 -8.99 -18.37
C LYS A 106 -21.19 -9.93 -19.32
N THR A 107 -22.42 -10.27 -18.95
CA THR A 107 -23.34 -11.00 -19.80
C THR A 107 -24.10 -9.99 -20.66
N GLU A 108 -24.11 -10.18 -21.97
CA GLU A 108 -25.02 -9.44 -22.84
C GLU A 108 -26.38 -10.13 -22.84
N ALA A 109 -27.47 -9.36 -22.79
CA ALA A 109 -28.82 -9.91 -22.80
C ALA A 109 -29.64 -9.27 -23.92
N LYS A 110 -30.18 -10.10 -24.81
CA LYS A 110 -31.05 -9.67 -25.90
C LYS A 110 -32.39 -10.37 -25.79
N ILE A 111 -33.48 -9.60 -25.71
CA ILE A 111 -34.84 -10.14 -25.84
C ILE A 111 -34.99 -10.60 -27.29
N ILE A 112 -35.23 -11.89 -27.50
CA ILE A 112 -35.36 -12.47 -28.84
C ILE A 112 -36.81 -12.78 -29.20
N LYS A 113 -37.70 -12.89 -28.21
CA LYS A 113 -39.15 -13.05 -28.41
C LYS A 113 -39.90 -12.54 -27.18
N GLY A 114 -40.95 -11.74 -27.38
CA GLY A 114 -41.79 -11.23 -26.29
C GLY A 114 -43.27 -11.50 -26.54
N GLY A 115 -43.99 -11.83 -25.48
CA GLY A 115 -45.43 -11.94 -25.44
C GLY A 115 -45.94 -11.71 -24.02
N LYS A 116 -47.26 -11.51 -23.85
CA LYS A 116 -47.82 -11.12 -22.54
C LYS A 116 -47.47 -12.10 -21.41
N LYS A 117 -47.42 -13.41 -21.68
CA LYS A 117 -47.14 -14.42 -20.64
C LYS A 117 -45.75 -15.03 -20.68
N THR A 118 -45.00 -14.80 -21.75
CA THR A 118 -43.69 -15.43 -21.96
C THR A 118 -42.71 -14.44 -22.57
N LEU A 119 -41.49 -14.39 -22.04
CA LEU A 119 -40.39 -13.59 -22.56
C LEU A 119 -39.16 -14.48 -22.77
N VAL A 120 -38.59 -14.48 -23.96
CA VAL A 120 -37.39 -15.26 -24.29
C VAL A 120 -36.20 -14.32 -24.44
N VAL A 121 -35.15 -14.58 -23.67
CA VAL A 121 -33.94 -13.76 -23.62
C VAL A 121 -32.73 -14.63 -23.93
N LYS A 122 -31.90 -14.19 -24.88
CA LYS A 122 -30.59 -14.78 -25.16
C LYS A 122 -29.54 -14.06 -24.34
N TYR A 123 -28.86 -14.79 -23.47
CA TYR A 123 -27.73 -14.33 -22.67
C TYR A 123 -26.44 -14.84 -23.29
N THR A 124 -25.49 -13.96 -23.59
CA THR A 124 -24.20 -14.31 -24.21
C THR A 124 -23.06 -13.98 -23.27
N ARG A 125 -22.13 -14.92 -23.08
CA ARG A 125 -20.86 -14.69 -22.38
C ARG A 125 -19.76 -14.39 -23.40
N THR A 126 -19.25 -13.15 -23.41
CA THR A 126 -18.19 -12.70 -24.34
C THR A 126 -16.81 -12.89 -23.72
N LYS A 127 -15.83 -13.44 -24.46
CA LYS A 127 -14.44 -13.64 -23.99
C LYS A 127 -13.72 -12.31 -23.79
N THR A 128 -12.96 -12.23 -22.71
CA THR A 128 -12.27 -11.02 -22.21
C THR A 128 -10.79 -10.98 -22.61
N GLN A 129 -10.36 -11.55 -23.75
CA GLN A 129 -8.93 -11.50 -24.13
C GLN A 129 -8.49 -10.08 -24.52
N LYS A 130 -9.27 -9.37 -25.34
CA LYS A 130 -8.93 -8.02 -25.83
C LYS A 130 -8.89 -6.95 -24.73
N ASP A 131 -9.64 -7.15 -23.65
CA ASP A 131 -9.72 -6.22 -22.51
C ASP A 131 -8.62 -6.47 -21.46
N GLU A 132 -8.21 -7.73 -21.26
CA GLU A 132 -7.07 -8.05 -20.41
C GLU A 132 -5.76 -7.69 -21.11
N GLU A 133 -5.64 -7.95 -22.40
CA GLU A 133 -4.56 -7.42 -23.24
C GLU A 133 -4.55 -5.90 -23.22
N SER A 134 -5.69 -5.22 -23.40
CA SER A 134 -5.75 -3.74 -23.31
C SER A 134 -5.40 -3.20 -21.91
N LYS A 135 -5.75 -3.91 -20.84
CA LYS A 135 -5.40 -3.52 -19.47
C LYS A 135 -3.94 -3.81 -19.14
N ALA A 136 -3.41 -4.94 -19.59
CA ALA A 136 -2.00 -5.30 -19.49
C ALA A 136 -1.16 -4.30 -20.28
N GLU A 137 -1.58 -3.96 -21.50
CA GLU A 137 -0.95 -2.94 -22.34
C GLU A 137 -0.95 -1.57 -21.66
N LYS A 138 -2.09 -1.13 -21.12
CA LYS A 138 -2.16 0.13 -20.36
C LYS A 138 -1.28 0.11 -19.10
N ARG A 139 -1.13 -1.04 -18.43
CA ARG A 139 -0.24 -1.20 -17.28
C ARG A 139 1.23 -1.15 -17.72
N ASN A 140 1.59 -1.81 -18.82
CA ASN A 140 2.92 -1.79 -19.39
C ASN A 140 3.32 -0.37 -19.82
N ILE A 141 2.45 0.34 -20.54
CA ILE A 141 2.67 1.75 -20.90
C ILE A 141 2.86 2.62 -19.66
N LYS A 142 2.07 2.40 -18.60
CA LYS A 142 2.27 3.13 -17.33
C LYS A 142 3.62 2.80 -16.71
N GLN A 143 3.99 1.52 -16.67
CA GLN A 143 5.26 1.04 -16.11
C GLN A 143 6.45 1.67 -16.84
N GLU A 144 6.44 1.63 -18.17
CA GLU A 144 7.49 2.21 -19.01
C GLU A 144 7.63 3.72 -18.80
N ARG A 145 6.52 4.45 -18.67
CA ARG A 145 6.55 5.90 -18.35
C ARG A 145 7.17 6.19 -17.00
N GLU A 146 6.89 5.38 -15.96
CA GLU A 146 7.52 5.58 -14.65
C GLU A 146 9.02 5.25 -14.69
N ILE A 147 9.43 4.24 -15.47
CA ILE A 147 10.86 3.93 -15.70
C ILE A 147 11.57 5.08 -16.41
N GLU A 148 10.94 5.69 -17.42
CA GLU A 148 11.50 6.83 -18.14
C GLU A 148 11.66 8.06 -17.24
N LYS A 149 10.69 8.31 -16.35
CA LYS A 149 10.83 9.35 -15.31
C LYS A 149 11.99 9.07 -14.38
N ALA A 150 12.12 7.82 -13.89
CA ALA A 150 13.22 7.43 -13.01
C ALA A 150 14.60 7.62 -13.69
N LYS A 151 14.71 7.25 -14.97
CA LYS A 151 15.91 7.51 -15.79
C LYS A 151 16.22 9.00 -15.90
N THR A 152 15.21 9.83 -16.17
CA THR A 152 15.35 11.29 -16.26
C THR A 152 15.84 11.90 -14.94
N LEU A 153 15.29 11.44 -13.81
CA LEU A 153 15.72 11.88 -12.47
C LEU A 153 17.17 11.48 -12.17
N ALA A 154 17.58 10.29 -12.59
CA ALA A 154 18.93 9.77 -12.39
C ALA A 154 20.01 10.51 -13.22
N SER A 155 19.62 11.16 -14.31
CA SER A 155 20.52 11.95 -15.18
C SER A 155 20.47 13.45 -14.93
N GLY A 156 19.62 13.94 -14.01
CA GLY A 156 19.40 15.37 -13.81
C GLY A 156 20.49 16.07 -12.99
N ASP A 157 21.02 17.19 -13.50
CA ASP A 157 22.00 18.03 -12.79
C ASP A 157 21.41 18.76 -11.56
N SER A 158 20.08 18.77 -11.40
CA SER A 158 19.37 19.42 -10.29
C SER A 158 19.47 18.72 -8.94
N ALA A 159 20.12 17.55 -8.86
CA ALA A 159 20.13 16.75 -7.64
C ALA A 159 21.03 17.31 -6.52
N GLN A 160 22.07 18.09 -6.83
CA GLN A 160 23.05 18.49 -5.79
C GLN A 160 22.51 19.54 -4.81
N GLU A 161 21.78 20.54 -5.31
CA GLU A 161 21.12 21.53 -4.44
C GLU A 161 20.05 20.90 -3.56
N GLN A 162 19.42 19.82 -4.04
CA GLN A 162 18.54 19.02 -3.20
C GLN A 162 19.37 18.52 -2.01
N TRP A 163 20.43 17.72 -2.17
CA TRP A 163 21.19 17.08 -1.08
C TRP A 163 22.07 17.98 -0.17
N LYS A 164 21.84 19.29 -0.13
CA LYS A 164 22.57 20.18 0.76
C LYS A 164 22.35 19.78 2.23
N GLY A 165 23.44 19.57 2.97
CA GLY A 165 23.40 19.13 4.37
C GLY A 165 23.44 17.62 4.58
N ALA A 166 23.46 16.82 3.52
CA ALA A 166 23.85 15.42 3.61
C ALA A 166 25.31 15.30 4.07
N PRO A 167 25.69 14.22 4.77
CA PRO A 167 27.08 13.94 5.12
C PRO A 167 27.92 13.45 3.92
N ALA A 168 27.31 13.37 2.72
CA ALA A 168 27.96 12.93 1.50
C ALA A 168 27.38 13.65 0.27
N ILE A 169 28.18 13.74 -0.79
CA ILE A 169 27.70 14.20 -2.10
C ILE A 169 26.96 13.04 -2.77
N LEU A 170 25.77 13.31 -3.31
CA LEU A 170 25.03 12.31 -4.08
C LEU A 170 25.83 11.90 -5.33
N ARG A 171 26.09 10.59 -5.46
CA ARG A 171 26.63 10.02 -6.68
C ARG A 171 25.52 9.79 -7.69
N GLN A 172 25.65 10.38 -8.88
CA GLN A 172 24.76 10.09 -9.99
C GLN A 172 25.10 8.70 -10.56
N THR A 173 24.06 7.88 -10.73
CA THR A 173 24.17 6.53 -11.29
C THR A 173 23.04 6.33 -12.28
N PRO A 174 23.29 5.72 -13.46
CA PRO A 174 22.24 5.41 -14.41
C PRO A 174 21.14 4.54 -13.78
N PHE A 175 19.88 4.81 -14.10
CA PHE A 175 18.76 3.96 -13.71
C PHE A 175 18.67 2.73 -14.64
N GLU A 176 19.68 1.86 -14.51
CA GLU A 176 19.87 0.64 -15.30
C GLU A 176 20.15 -0.53 -14.36
N PHE A 177 19.69 -1.72 -14.74
CA PHE A 177 19.75 -2.93 -13.92
C PHE A 177 20.10 -4.12 -14.82
N GLU A 178 20.48 -5.25 -14.23
CA GLU A 178 20.85 -6.46 -14.99
C GLU A 178 19.66 -7.09 -15.73
N GLY A 179 18.44 -6.69 -15.37
CA GLY A 179 17.20 -7.15 -15.98
C GLY A 179 15.98 -6.75 -15.16
N GLY A 180 14.82 -7.19 -15.60
CA GLY A 180 13.54 -6.87 -14.98
C GLY A 180 12.90 -5.59 -15.52
N ASN A 181 11.63 -5.39 -15.18
CA ASN A 181 10.89 -4.15 -15.47
C ASN A 181 10.32 -3.51 -14.20
N GLY A 182 10.77 -3.95 -13.02
CA GLY A 182 10.37 -3.37 -11.74
C GLY A 182 8.97 -3.75 -11.27
N THR A 183 8.29 -4.70 -11.93
CA THR A 183 7.03 -5.26 -11.42
C THR A 183 7.29 -6.38 -10.41
N VAL A 184 6.25 -6.82 -9.72
CA VAL A 184 6.32 -7.89 -8.71
C VAL A 184 6.79 -9.19 -9.35
N GLU A 185 6.26 -9.50 -10.53
CA GLU A 185 6.53 -10.73 -11.29
C GLU A 185 7.91 -10.68 -11.97
N ASN A 186 8.41 -9.49 -12.27
CA ASN A 186 9.67 -9.28 -12.97
C ASN A 186 10.46 -8.11 -12.34
N PRO A 187 10.97 -8.29 -11.10
CA PRO A 187 11.64 -7.23 -10.35
C PRO A 187 12.96 -6.83 -11.01
N PHE A 188 13.41 -5.60 -10.77
CA PHE A 188 14.73 -5.16 -11.19
C PHE A 188 15.83 -5.96 -10.48
N LEU A 189 16.80 -6.43 -11.26
CA LEU A 189 17.89 -7.28 -10.77
C LEU A 189 19.13 -6.42 -10.44
N ILE A 190 19.56 -6.49 -9.18
CA ILE A 190 20.65 -5.69 -8.63
C ILE A 190 21.87 -6.58 -8.39
N LYS A 191 23.01 -6.15 -8.92
CA LYS A 191 24.31 -6.81 -8.83
C LYS A 191 25.43 -5.88 -8.35
N THR A 192 25.28 -4.56 -8.52
CA THR A 192 26.33 -3.59 -8.17
C THR A 192 25.89 -2.53 -7.14
N PRO A 193 26.85 -1.89 -6.42
CA PRO A 193 26.57 -0.72 -5.58
C PRO A 193 25.83 0.41 -6.29
N GLU A 194 26.18 0.67 -7.56
CA GLU A 194 25.57 1.73 -8.37
C GLU A 194 24.09 1.42 -8.64
N GLN A 195 23.75 0.17 -8.93
CA GLN A 195 22.37 -0.27 -9.11
C GLN A 195 21.57 -0.18 -7.81
N LEU A 196 22.18 -0.52 -6.68
CA LEU A 196 21.57 -0.31 -5.35
C LEU A 196 21.31 1.18 -5.09
N ASN A 197 22.27 2.05 -5.41
CA ASN A 197 22.09 3.50 -5.31
C ASN A 197 20.94 4.00 -6.18
N SER A 198 20.77 3.46 -7.39
CA SER A 198 19.72 3.85 -8.34
C SER A 198 18.29 3.59 -7.85
N ILE A 199 18.06 2.74 -6.85
CA ILE A 199 16.73 2.55 -6.22
C ILE A 199 16.10 3.88 -5.79
N ARG A 200 16.92 4.87 -5.38
CA ARG A 200 16.42 6.17 -4.90
C ARG A 200 15.60 6.93 -5.94
N PHE A 201 15.74 6.63 -7.22
CA PHE A 201 14.98 7.25 -8.31
C PHE A 201 13.68 6.51 -8.66
N GLY A 202 13.45 5.33 -8.06
CA GLY A 202 12.33 4.44 -8.33
C GLY A 202 11.82 3.74 -7.07
N LEU A 203 11.39 4.53 -6.08
CA LEU A 203 11.10 4.07 -4.72
C LEU A 203 9.86 3.14 -4.58
N ASP A 204 9.06 2.99 -5.62
CA ASP A 204 7.85 2.17 -5.66
C ASP A 204 7.97 0.90 -6.52
N PHE A 205 9.14 0.64 -7.13
CA PHE A 205 9.40 -0.59 -7.88
C PHE A 205 9.81 -1.77 -7.00
N HIS A 206 9.82 -2.95 -7.60
CA HIS A 206 10.25 -4.21 -6.97
C HIS A 206 11.66 -4.58 -7.40
N TYR A 207 12.47 -5.01 -6.43
CA TYR A 207 13.90 -5.29 -6.61
C TYR A 207 14.28 -6.66 -6.07
N LYS A 208 15.30 -7.27 -6.68
CA LYS A 208 15.91 -8.51 -6.23
C LYS A 208 17.43 -8.45 -6.36
N LEU A 209 18.16 -8.81 -5.31
CA LEU A 209 19.60 -8.99 -5.41
C LEU A 209 19.93 -10.30 -6.14
N ILE A 210 20.91 -10.25 -7.03
CA ILE A 210 21.47 -11.44 -7.71
C ILE A 210 22.97 -11.64 -7.42
N SER A 211 23.52 -10.81 -6.54
CA SER A 211 24.88 -10.88 -6.05
C SER A 211 24.95 -10.16 -4.70
N ASP A 212 25.96 -10.51 -3.91
CA ASP A 212 26.35 -9.71 -2.75
C ASP A 212 26.81 -8.32 -3.22
N ILE A 213 26.46 -7.29 -2.45
CA ILE A 213 26.80 -5.90 -2.72
C ILE A 213 27.83 -5.44 -1.70
N ASN A 214 28.99 -4.97 -2.17
CA ASN A 214 30.05 -4.48 -1.30
C ASN A 214 30.19 -2.95 -1.41
N LEU A 215 29.82 -2.25 -0.34
CA LEU A 215 29.87 -0.79 -0.22
C LEU A 215 31.16 -0.27 0.43
N SER A 216 32.15 -1.11 0.75
CA SER A 216 33.40 -0.68 1.39
C SER A 216 34.18 0.38 0.59
N LYS A 217 34.04 0.37 -0.74
CA LYS A 217 34.64 1.38 -1.64
C LYS A 217 33.65 2.48 -2.08
N TRP A 218 32.41 2.41 -1.60
CA TRP A 218 31.40 3.42 -1.89
C TRP A 218 31.71 4.75 -1.18
N GLY A 219 32.37 4.69 -0.03
CA GLY A 219 32.49 5.85 0.85
C GLY A 219 31.19 6.09 1.60
N ASN A 220 30.89 7.36 1.89
CA ASN A 220 29.82 7.71 2.80
C ASN A 220 28.44 7.53 2.15
N TRP A 221 27.58 6.71 2.77
CA TRP A 221 26.29 6.32 2.22
C TRP A 221 25.20 7.35 2.51
N ILE A 222 24.37 7.58 1.50
CA ILE A 222 23.13 8.35 1.64
C ILE A 222 21.98 7.34 1.65
N PRO A 223 21.24 7.18 2.76
CA PRO A 223 20.03 6.39 2.86
C PRO A 223 19.10 6.57 1.65
N ILE A 224 18.48 5.46 1.26
CA ILE A 224 17.48 5.43 0.21
C ILE A 224 16.12 5.82 0.80
N GLY A 225 15.40 6.68 0.09
CA GLY A 225 14.22 7.32 0.63
C GLY A 225 14.57 8.42 1.64
N GLY A 226 13.60 9.29 1.92
CA GLY A 226 13.82 10.55 2.60
C GLY A 226 14.26 11.67 1.65
N THR A 227 14.66 12.76 2.28
CA THR A 227 15.01 14.06 1.70
C THR A 227 16.45 14.44 2.10
N PRO A 228 17.00 15.53 1.56
CA PRO A 228 18.43 15.90 1.56
C PRO A 228 19.24 15.73 2.83
N SER A 229 18.61 15.93 3.98
CA SER A 229 19.30 15.87 5.25
C SER A 229 18.78 14.75 6.13
N TYR A 230 18.03 13.77 5.61
CA TYR A 230 17.53 12.57 6.31
C TYR A 230 16.21 12.69 7.10
N GLY A 231 15.32 13.60 6.72
CA GLY A 231 13.97 13.66 7.25
C GLY A 231 13.11 12.48 6.76
N GLY A 232 12.48 11.78 7.70
CA GLY A 232 11.38 10.85 7.46
C GLY A 232 10.33 11.11 8.51
N SER A 233 9.29 11.88 8.19
CA SER A 233 8.32 12.36 9.19
C SER A 233 7.70 11.20 9.96
N HIS A 234 7.99 11.10 11.26
CA HIS A 234 7.22 10.26 12.17
C HIS A 234 5.77 10.75 12.21
N GLY A 235 4.85 10.02 11.56
CA GLY A 235 3.41 10.29 11.67
C GLY A 235 2.87 11.44 10.82
N GLY A 236 3.62 11.91 9.82
CA GLY A 236 3.11 12.87 8.83
C GLY A 236 2.93 14.31 9.33
N GLN A 237 3.47 14.63 10.50
CA GLN A 237 3.58 16.01 10.99
C GLN A 237 5.00 16.50 10.71
N THR A 238 5.11 17.73 10.22
CA THR A 238 6.35 18.47 9.90
C THR A 238 7.12 18.00 8.65
N TYR A 239 6.66 18.44 7.48
CA TYR A 239 7.58 18.60 6.35
C TYR A 239 8.39 19.87 6.58
N GLN A 240 9.71 19.77 6.75
CA GLN A 240 10.56 20.94 6.63
C GLN A 240 10.57 21.38 5.16
N LYS A 241 10.81 22.66 4.86
CA LYS A 241 11.03 23.09 3.47
C LYS A 241 12.20 22.36 2.81
N ALA A 242 13.21 21.99 3.59
CA ALA A 242 14.32 21.15 3.13
C ALA A 242 13.88 19.73 2.73
N ASP A 243 12.70 19.30 3.15
CA ASP A 243 12.14 17.96 2.90
C ASP A 243 11.20 17.91 1.68
N GLU A 244 11.10 19.00 0.94
CA GLU A 244 10.28 19.04 -0.27
C GLU A 244 10.90 18.19 -1.39
N GLY A 245 10.09 17.29 -1.98
CA GLY A 245 10.50 16.46 -3.11
C GLY A 245 11.21 15.14 -2.77
N GLY A 246 11.42 14.79 -1.50
CA GLY A 246 11.87 13.44 -1.16
C GLY A 246 10.73 12.43 -1.04
N GLY A 247 11.08 11.16 -1.14
CA GLY A 247 10.12 10.06 -1.25
C GLY A 247 10.36 8.97 -0.21
N ARG A 248 9.35 8.17 0.08
CA ARG A 248 9.46 7.00 0.97
C ARG A 248 9.57 5.74 0.15
N PHE A 249 10.36 4.77 0.61
CA PHE A 249 10.41 3.47 -0.08
C PHE A 249 9.09 2.73 0.14
N THR A 250 8.38 2.45 -0.95
CA THR A 250 7.09 1.73 -0.93
C THR A 250 7.14 0.41 -1.68
N GLY A 251 8.16 0.23 -2.52
CA GLY A 251 8.46 -0.97 -3.29
C GLY A 251 8.84 -2.18 -2.44
N SER A 252 9.50 -3.17 -3.05
CA SER A 252 9.97 -4.38 -2.34
C SER A 252 11.43 -4.68 -2.63
N LEU A 253 12.11 -5.35 -1.70
CA LEU A 253 13.46 -5.84 -1.90
C LEU A 253 13.57 -7.30 -1.43
N ASP A 254 13.83 -8.20 -2.36
CA ASP A 254 14.23 -9.57 -2.06
C ASP A 254 15.76 -9.66 -2.10
N GLY A 255 16.39 -9.85 -0.94
CA GLY A 255 17.82 -10.09 -0.86
C GLY A 255 18.23 -11.42 -1.49
N ASN A 256 17.30 -12.35 -1.71
CA ASN A 256 17.57 -13.64 -2.36
C ASN A 256 18.73 -14.42 -1.69
N GLY A 257 18.93 -14.23 -0.39
CA GLY A 257 20.02 -14.84 0.38
C GLY A 257 21.36 -14.09 0.32
N HIS A 258 21.43 -13.01 -0.44
CA HIS A 258 22.62 -12.15 -0.56
C HIS A 258 22.73 -11.13 0.58
N VAL A 259 23.93 -10.56 0.69
CA VAL A 259 24.26 -9.54 1.68
C VAL A 259 24.60 -8.19 1.04
N ILE A 260 24.29 -7.12 1.76
CA ILE A 260 24.87 -5.80 1.54
C ILE A 260 25.89 -5.58 2.66
N SER A 261 27.14 -5.30 2.28
CA SER A 261 28.28 -5.27 3.20
C SER A 261 29.04 -3.95 3.14
N GLY A 262 29.73 -3.57 4.23
CA GLY A 262 30.70 -2.47 4.20
C GLY A 262 30.09 -1.06 4.13
N MET A 263 28.78 -0.90 4.39
CA MET A 263 28.12 0.40 4.40
C MET A 263 28.74 1.30 5.47
N THR A 264 29.11 2.53 5.11
CA THR A 264 29.64 3.52 6.06
C THR A 264 28.78 4.78 6.03
N ILE A 265 28.36 5.27 7.18
CA ILE A 265 27.70 6.56 7.37
C ILE A 265 28.41 7.29 8.52
N ILE A 266 29.15 8.35 8.19
CA ILE A 266 29.88 9.20 9.13
C ILE A 266 29.32 10.61 9.01
N ASP A 267 28.85 11.16 10.12
CA ASP A 267 28.26 12.50 10.16
C ASP A 267 28.71 13.23 11.44
N HIS A 268 29.77 14.01 11.31
CA HIS A 268 30.40 14.74 12.41
C HIS A 268 30.30 16.24 12.16
N ARG A 269 29.47 16.93 12.94
CA ARG A 269 29.22 18.36 12.83
C ARG A 269 28.95 18.96 14.20
N ASP A 270 29.06 20.28 14.33
CA ASP A 270 28.63 20.94 15.56
C ASP A 270 27.10 20.90 15.69
N ASP A 271 26.39 21.32 14.65
CA ASP A 271 24.93 21.35 14.62
C ASP A 271 24.38 20.68 13.35
N ILE A 272 23.08 20.42 13.35
CA ILE A 272 22.38 19.86 12.21
C ILE A 272 22.12 20.98 11.18
N PHE A 273 22.50 20.73 9.93
CA PHE A 273 22.15 21.62 8.81
C PHE A 273 20.62 21.65 8.61
N MET A 274 19.98 22.80 8.84
CA MET A 274 18.51 22.93 8.91
C MET A 274 18.00 24.32 8.50
N GLY A 275 16.71 24.41 8.15
CA GLY A 275 15.98 25.67 7.94
C GLY A 275 14.81 25.94 8.92
N THR A 276 14.57 25.11 9.95
CA THR A 276 13.42 25.20 10.89
C THR A 276 13.79 24.80 12.34
N ASN A 277 12.85 24.93 13.29
CA ASN A 277 13.05 24.73 14.75
C ASN A 277 13.09 23.26 15.24
N GLU A 278 12.74 22.27 14.41
CA GLU A 278 12.75 20.83 14.77
C GLU A 278 13.36 19.98 13.65
N ALA A 279 14.27 19.06 13.97
CA ALA A 279 15.02 18.20 13.03
C ALA A 279 14.65 16.73 13.15
N GLU A 280 14.52 16.00 12.06
CA GLU A 280 14.60 14.53 12.08
C GLU A 280 15.69 14.05 11.13
N ARG A 281 16.56 13.14 11.61
CA ARG A 281 17.66 12.56 10.88
C ARG A 281 17.58 11.04 10.93
N SER A 282 17.86 10.39 9.81
CA SER A 282 17.76 8.95 9.63
C SER A 282 19.03 8.39 9.01
N TYR A 283 19.72 7.52 9.75
CA TYR A 283 20.98 6.91 9.35
C TYR A 283 20.79 5.40 9.21
N ALA A 284 20.61 4.93 7.98
CA ALA A 284 20.42 3.51 7.65
C ALA A 284 20.62 3.26 6.15
N LEU A 285 20.50 2.00 5.70
CA LEU A 285 20.43 1.70 4.27
C LEU A 285 19.25 2.43 3.61
N PHE A 286 18.07 2.38 4.24
CA PHE A 286 16.88 3.13 3.86
C PHE A 286 16.45 4.07 5.00
N ALA A 287 16.04 5.29 4.69
CA ALA A 287 15.53 6.19 5.73
C ALA A 287 14.14 5.73 6.19
N GLU A 288 13.16 5.73 5.28
CA GLU A 288 11.78 5.45 5.63
C GLU A 288 11.13 4.47 4.64
N MET A 289 10.45 3.47 5.19
CA MET A 289 9.66 2.50 4.44
C MET A 289 8.19 2.56 4.85
N ILE A 290 7.28 2.70 3.89
CA ILE A 290 5.83 2.68 4.16
C ILE A 290 5.09 1.74 3.20
N ALA A 291 3.85 1.40 3.54
CA ALA A 291 2.99 0.66 2.61
C ALA A 291 2.74 1.46 1.31
N PRO A 292 2.63 0.78 0.15
CA PRO A 292 2.23 1.43 -1.09
C PRO A 292 0.81 2.00 -0.97
N LYS A 293 0.57 3.11 -1.69
CA LYS A 293 -0.74 3.81 -1.69
C LYS A 293 -1.85 2.94 -2.31
N ASP A 294 -1.52 2.09 -3.29
CA ASP A 294 -2.48 1.15 -3.88
C ASP A 294 -2.64 -0.07 -2.96
N PHE A 295 -3.84 -0.23 -2.39
CA PHE A 295 -4.17 -1.35 -1.50
C PHE A 295 -4.00 -2.72 -2.15
N ARG A 296 -4.00 -2.81 -3.48
CA ARG A 296 -3.76 -4.05 -4.22
C ARG A 296 -2.28 -4.44 -4.26
N GLN A 297 -1.38 -3.47 -4.12
CA GLN A 297 0.06 -3.69 -3.99
C GLN A 297 0.51 -3.92 -2.54
N LYS A 298 -0.35 -3.71 -1.53
CA LYS A 298 -0.01 -3.91 -0.11
C LYS A 298 0.55 -5.29 0.21
N GLN A 299 0.14 -6.34 -0.52
CA GLN A 299 0.66 -7.70 -0.30
C GLN A 299 2.14 -7.85 -0.70
N ASN A 300 2.71 -6.86 -1.40
CA ASN A 300 4.07 -6.91 -1.94
C ASN A 300 5.00 -5.92 -1.24
N GLY A 301 4.58 -5.27 -0.16
CA GLY A 301 5.41 -4.37 0.65
C GLY A 301 6.36 -5.10 1.60
N PHE A 302 7.26 -5.92 1.05
CA PHE A 302 8.21 -6.72 1.84
C PHE A 302 9.67 -6.32 1.66
N ILE A 303 10.47 -6.59 2.69
CA ILE A 303 11.91 -6.76 2.60
C ILE A 303 12.21 -8.16 3.12
N LYS A 304 12.91 -9.01 2.35
CA LYS A 304 13.14 -10.38 2.78
C LYS A 304 14.50 -10.92 2.37
N ASN A 305 14.95 -11.97 3.05
CA ASN A 305 16.14 -12.76 2.72
C ASN A 305 17.40 -11.90 2.53
N LEU A 306 17.59 -10.87 3.36
CA LEU A 306 18.62 -9.86 3.19
C LEU A 306 19.48 -9.72 4.45
N GLY A 307 20.79 -9.87 4.30
CA GLY A 307 21.75 -9.54 5.36
C GLY A 307 22.38 -8.15 5.16
N ILE A 308 22.46 -7.36 6.23
CA ILE A 308 23.25 -6.10 6.27
C ILE A 308 24.44 -6.32 7.20
N VAL A 309 25.65 -6.43 6.63
CA VAL A 309 26.82 -6.88 7.38
C VAL A 309 27.99 -5.89 7.34
N ASN A 310 28.83 -5.91 8.37
CA ASN A 310 30.07 -5.11 8.42
C ASN A 310 29.83 -3.61 8.13
N TYR A 311 28.80 -3.02 8.71
CA TYR A 311 28.42 -1.63 8.51
C TYR A 311 28.92 -0.73 9.66
N THR A 312 29.21 0.54 9.36
CA THR A 312 29.59 1.54 10.35
C THR A 312 28.67 2.73 10.25
N ILE A 313 28.00 3.09 11.34
CA ILE A 313 27.26 4.33 11.48
C ILE A 313 27.86 5.08 12.66
N ASP A 314 28.55 6.19 12.42
CA ASP A 314 29.20 7.02 13.43
C ASP A 314 28.73 8.47 13.29
N VAL A 315 27.84 8.88 14.17
CA VAL A 315 27.19 10.20 14.17
C VAL A 315 27.63 10.96 15.41
N SER A 316 28.03 12.22 15.23
CA SER A 316 28.47 13.10 16.30
C SER A 316 27.97 14.52 16.06
N TYR A 317 27.16 15.02 16.98
CA TYR A 317 26.72 16.42 17.04
C TYR A 317 27.13 17.06 18.36
N THR A 318 27.94 18.11 18.32
CA THR A 318 28.60 18.66 19.52
C THR A 318 27.98 19.94 20.08
N ASN A 319 27.07 20.59 19.36
CA ASN A 319 26.45 21.85 19.75
C ASN A 319 25.04 21.99 19.14
N LEU A 320 24.16 21.03 19.43
CA LEU A 320 22.79 21.03 18.91
C LEU A 320 21.99 22.21 19.46
N LYS A 321 21.42 23.03 18.58
CA LYS A 321 20.70 24.27 18.94
C LYS A 321 19.18 24.13 18.94
N TYR A 322 18.68 23.04 18.36
CA TYR A 322 17.27 22.84 18.08
C TYR A 322 16.82 21.45 18.50
N LYS A 323 15.51 21.32 18.70
CA LYS A 323 14.87 20.04 18.96
C LYS A 323 15.20 19.09 17.83
N CYS A 324 15.70 17.90 18.14
CA CYS A 324 16.03 16.95 17.10
C CYS A 324 15.73 15.51 17.46
N THR A 325 15.44 14.73 16.43
CA THR A 325 15.31 13.28 16.48
C THR A 325 16.41 12.68 15.61
N LEU A 326 17.27 11.88 16.20
CA LEU A 326 18.29 11.11 15.48
C LEU A 326 17.89 9.64 15.49
N ASN A 327 17.63 9.10 14.30
CA ASN A 327 17.33 7.70 14.11
C ASN A 327 18.51 6.98 13.47
N ALA A 328 18.86 5.78 13.94
CA ALA A 328 19.87 4.95 13.29
C ALA A 328 19.51 3.47 13.31
N ALA A 329 19.71 2.78 12.19
CA ALA A 329 19.55 1.34 12.10
C ALA A 329 20.37 0.76 10.94
N ALA A 330 20.60 -0.55 10.91
CA ALA A 330 21.26 -1.16 9.76
C ALA A 330 20.40 -1.07 8.48
N LEU A 331 19.14 -1.47 8.57
CA LEU A 331 18.26 -1.62 7.40
C LEU A 331 17.34 -0.40 7.19
N SER A 332 16.55 -0.04 8.20
CA SER A 332 15.63 1.11 8.08
C SER A 332 15.39 1.77 9.42
N THR A 333 15.32 3.11 9.47
CA THR A 333 15.01 3.78 10.73
C THR A 333 13.51 3.80 11.03
N SER A 334 12.67 3.88 9.99
CA SER A 334 11.23 3.84 10.14
C SER A 334 10.60 2.85 9.16
N ALA A 335 9.68 2.02 9.66
CA ALA A 335 8.93 1.08 8.85
C ALA A 335 7.45 1.00 9.27
N ALA A 336 6.56 1.47 8.41
CA ALA A 336 5.12 1.45 8.66
C ALA A 336 4.36 0.52 7.70
N SER A 337 3.57 -0.41 8.25
CA SER A 337 2.76 -1.36 7.48
C SER A 337 3.58 -2.20 6.49
N ARG A 338 4.74 -2.69 6.96
CA ARG A 338 5.70 -3.47 6.17
C ARG A 338 5.76 -4.92 6.64
N THR A 339 6.35 -5.80 5.84
CA THR A 339 6.77 -7.15 6.25
C THR A 339 8.27 -7.31 6.10
N PHE A 340 8.96 -7.70 7.17
CA PHE A 340 10.35 -8.13 7.16
C PHE A 340 10.42 -9.62 7.43
N GLU A 341 11.11 -10.38 6.57
CA GLU A 341 11.21 -11.83 6.68
C GLU A 341 12.63 -12.32 6.40
N ASN A 342 13.21 -13.09 7.33
CA ASN A 342 14.56 -13.65 7.17
C ASN A 342 15.64 -12.58 6.90
N CYS A 343 15.50 -11.41 7.52
CA CYS A 343 16.47 -10.32 7.40
C CYS A 343 17.38 -10.27 8.63
N TYR A 344 18.65 -9.95 8.47
CA TYR A 344 19.54 -9.84 9.62
C TYR A 344 20.58 -8.75 9.47
N SER A 345 21.13 -8.33 10.61
CA SER A 345 22.31 -7.47 10.65
C SER A 345 23.41 -8.06 11.54
N SER A 346 24.68 -7.94 11.11
CA SER A 346 25.81 -8.55 11.81
C SER A 346 27.14 -7.81 11.56
N GLY A 347 28.05 -7.87 12.53
CA GLY A 347 29.40 -7.30 12.41
C GLY A 347 29.44 -5.77 12.27
N GLY A 348 28.30 -5.09 12.46
CA GLY A 348 28.22 -3.64 12.35
C GLY A 348 28.42 -2.92 13.67
N LYS A 349 28.54 -1.59 13.59
CA LYS A 349 28.64 -0.70 14.76
C LYS A 349 27.78 0.52 14.51
N ILE A 350 26.90 0.81 15.46
CA ILE A 350 26.16 2.08 15.50
C ILE A 350 26.67 2.86 16.69
N LYS A 351 27.10 4.09 16.42
CA LYS A 351 27.61 5.03 17.40
C LYS A 351 26.95 6.38 17.21
N ILE A 352 26.32 6.88 18.26
CA ILE A 352 25.69 8.20 18.26
C ILE A 352 26.20 8.98 19.45
N ARG A 353 26.70 10.19 19.18
CA ARG A 353 27.12 11.17 20.17
C ARG A 353 26.43 12.50 19.97
N THR A 354 25.96 13.07 21.06
CA THR A 354 25.20 14.31 21.06
C THR A 354 25.47 15.13 22.32
N SER A 355 25.71 16.43 22.13
CA SER A 355 25.62 17.48 23.16
C SER A 355 24.80 18.66 22.63
N ARG A 356 24.24 19.44 23.55
CA ARG A 356 23.34 20.56 23.27
C ARG A 356 24.04 21.90 23.58
N GLU A 357 23.65 22.95 22.86
CA GLU A 357 24.12 24.32 23.14
C GLU A 357 23.46 24.89 24.41
N ASP A 358 22.15 24.70 24.54
CA ASP A 358 21.33 25.11 25.69
C ASP A 358 20.46 23.94 26.15
N GLU A 359 20.66 23.51 27.40
CA GLU A 359 20.02 22.33 27.97
C GLU A 359 18.55 22.52 28.35
N GLU A 360 18.09 23.77 28.55
CA GLU A 360 16.72 24.08 28.95
C GLU A 360 15.78 24.18 27.74
N GLU A 361 16.30 24.65 26.59
CA GLU A 361 15.50 24.85 25.38
C GLU A 361 15.67 23.76 24.32
N THR A 362 16.76 22.98 24.38
CA THR A 362 17.07 21.93 23.40
C THR A 362 16.79 20.54 23.96
N PHE A 363 16.06 19.70 23.21
CA PHE A 363 15.96 18.26 23.50
C PHE A 363 16.38 17.42 22.29
N VAL A 364 16.99 16.27 22.57
CA VAL A 364 17.44 15.30 21.57
C VAL A 364 16.74 13.97 21.84
N THR A 365 16.03 13.44 20.85
CA THR A 365 15.45 12.10 20.89
C THR A 365 16.30 11.17 20.04
N ILE A 366 16.73 10.04 20.57
CA ILE A 366 17.54 9.07 19.83
C ILE A 366 16.77 7.75 19.71
N TYR A 367 16.57 7.30 18.48
CA TYR A 367 16.05 5.96 18.17
C TYR A 367 17.15 5.15 17.48
N ALA A 368 17.77 4.21 18.19
CA ALA A 368 18.75 3.31 17.59
C ALA A 368 18.24 1.87 17.61
N GLY A 369 18.30 1.19 16.46
CA GLY A 369 17.90 -0.20 16.30
C GLY A 369 18.99 -1.03 15.64
N GLY A 370 19.09 -2.31 16.00
CA GLY A 370 20.05 -3.22 15.34
C GLY A 370 19.73 -3.42 13.86
N LEU A 371 18.47 -3.70 13.54
CA LEU A 371 17.98 -3.89 12.17
C LEU A 371 17.02 -2.79 11.75
N VAL A 372 16.01 -2.50 12.57
CA VAL A 372 15.03 -1.41 12.39
C VAL A 372 14.86 -0.67 13.72
N SER A 373 14.75 0.67 13.71
CA SER A 373 14.56 1.46 14.96
C SER A 373 13.10 1.72 15.33
N SER A 374 12.20 1.95 14.36
CA SER A 374 10.76 2.10 14.60
C SER A 374 9.95 1.26 13.61
N ALA A 375 9.00 0.48 14.15
CA ALA A 375 8.14 -0.42 13.38
C ALA A 375 6.66 -0.25 13.79
N ILE A 376 5.84 0.29 12.88
CA ILE A 376 4.42 0.60 13.14
C ILE A 376 3.54 -0.31 12.26
N HIS A 377 2.64 -1.09 12.86
CA HIS A 377 1.80 -2.05 12.12
C HIS A 377 2.60 -2.98 11.17
N THR A 378 3.84 -3.31 11.56
CA THR A 378 4.81 -4.01 10.72
C THR A 378 5.00 -5.44 11.24
N LYS A 379 5.08 -6.41 10.34
CA LYS A 379 5.36 -7.82 10.65
C LYS A 379 6.87 -8.08 10.56
N ILE A 380 7.47 -8.65 11.59
CA ILE A 380 8.89 -9.03 11.63
C ILE A 380 8.96 -10.53 11.91
N ILE A 381 9.54 -11.30 10.99
CA ILE A 381 9.56 -12.78 11.02
C ILE A 381 10.98 -13.27 10.81
N ASN A 382 11.51 -14.07 11.74
CA ASN A 382 12.85 -14.66 11.64
C ASN A 382 13.96 -13.63 11.35
N CYS A 383 13.79 -12.41 11.86
CA CYS A 383 14.80 -11.37 11.73
C CYS A 383 15.60 -11.22 13.02
N TYR A 384 16.88 -10.92 12.91
CA TYR A 384 17.75 -10.77 14.08
C TYR A 384 18.88 -9.78 13.85
N ASN A 385 19.46 -9.28 14.95
CA ASN A 385 20.67 -8.47 14.94
C ASN A 385 21.71 -9.12 15.86
N THR A 386 22.94 -9.23 15.40
CA THR A 386 24.09 -9.65 16.23
C THR A 386 25.14 -8.55 16.39
N SER A 387 24.88 -7.34 15.88
CA SER A 387 25.79 -6.20 15.97
C SER A 387 25.57 -5.40 17.26
N PRO A 388 26.63 -4.84 17.88
CA PRO A 388 26.48 -3.90 18.98
C PRO A 388 25.85 -2.57 18.52
N ALA A 389 24.92 -2.05 19.32
CA ALA A 389 24.45 -0.67 19.25
C ALA A 389 25.02 0.09 20.46
N ILE A 390 25.91 1.05 20.22
CA ILE A 390 26.58 1.84 21.24
C ILE A 390 26.06 3.27 21.15
N ILE A 391 25.23 3.69 22.10
CA ILE A 391 24.74 5.06 22.16
C ILE A 391 25.48 5.75 23.30
N THR A 392 26.10 6.90 23.04
CA THR A 392 26.84 7.67 24.05
C THR A 392 26.38 9.12 24.00
N THR A 393 25.46 9.48 24.88
CA THR A 393 25.04 10.87 25.07
C THR A 393 25.94 11.52 26.11
N SER A 394 26.48 12.71 25.83
CA SER A 394 27.33 13.44 26.78
C SER A 394 26.54 14.24 27.83
N ASP A 395 25.24 14.46 27.59
CA ASP A 395 24.32 15.07 28.55
C ASP A 395 23.51 13.95 29.21
N THR A 396 23.91 13.52 30.42
CA THR A 396 23.26 12.44 31.18
C THR A 396 22.12 12.90 32.06
N ASP A 397 21.83 14.21 32.08
CA ASP A 397 21.06 14.83 33.16
C ASP A 397 19.54 14.68 33.01
N TYR A 398 19.06 14.10 31.90
CA TYR A 398 17.64 13.79 31.71
C TYR A 398 17.40 12.52 30.88
N ILE A 399 17.86 11.35 31.35
CA ILE A 399 17.30 10.08 30.89
C ILE A 399 15.88 9.99 31.44
N ASN A 400 14.88 10.38 30.66
CA ASN A 400 13.48 10.23 31.04
C ASN A 400 13.10 8.75 30.97
N THR A 401 13.30 8.01 32.06
CA THR A 401 13.02 6.57 32.18
C THR A 401 11.52 6.25 32.19
N GLN A 402 10.63 7.22 31.98
CA GLN A 402 9.17 7.10 32.16
C GLN A 402 8.33 7.28 30.89
N ILE A 403 8.77 6.81 29.73
CA ILE A 403 7.83 6.53 28.63
C ILE A 403 7.96 5.07 28.20
N GLY A 404 7.61 4.18 29.13
CA GLY A 404 6.99 2.91 28.80
C GLY A 404 5.63 3.18 28.17
N SER A 405 5.63 3.61 26.92
CA SER A 405 4.43 3.65 26.09
C SER A 405 3.95 2.20 25.94
N LYS A 406 2.93 1.83 26.70
CA LYS A 406 1.99 0.79 26.27
C LYS A 406 1.37 1.26 24.94
N ARG A 407 1.99 0.89 23.82
CA ARG A 407 1.36 0.89 22.50
C ARG A 407 1.80 -0.35 21.74
#